data_AF-A0A7J4KQD8-F1
#
_entry.id   AF-A0A7J4KQD8-F1
#
_cell.length_a   1.000
_cell.length_b   1.000
_cell.length_c   1.000
_cell.angle_alpha   90.00
_cell.angle_beta   90.00
_cell.angle_gamma   90.00
#
_symmetry.space_group_name_H-M   'P 1'
#
loop_
_entity.id
_entity.type
_entity.pdbx_description
1 polymer ?
#
loop_
_entity_poly.entity_id
_entity_poly.type
_entity_poly.pdbx_seq_one_letter_code
_entity_poly.pdbx_strand_id
1 'polypeptide(L)'
;MKKDKIIKAVVSLIVVFVLLITSAQAINPVIISKTTKSIEGKGWYWKPSFTNYAPQGLPDFSQQQDQWKKIAPGPNGIIDSTVAGDDIYNPTENCIAPGPDCSLNSTAVGDDVYEWAFCGPVAVADCLWWFDSKFADPEGTPGDGKDQFALVQDYGAGDDHTTTNVPLLIENLARAMNTTEKGTTYIDDMNTSVADWFSTTGLTDKFTVQTYDRPTFSFIEGEIERSQDVILLLGDYNYIIGPLMVDQAQLLGPVLKVLQINPLWDTQAFVPTVTRLDAIEILLQSISTFPPTEVQVNVYDNRPGTLLGTSIVNPGFLPVQTWIRFDFNPAITLTPGTPYYFDVHQLVDDPHYYWSYDVGNPYAPGQAWKDNVLSSIDWAFKTEYYNPPPHSERKTGHYVTCAGVNSEESKIAFSDPMVDIANPSPNDHNDAAYVSHDIYNVSTDAPQPDINTQWWLTDYHAGYDYTVVEQAVIICPVPDTTPPTLLITKPVNALYFLNTQIMKLSGGSLIIGPIDIEVNTTDEDSGIDRVEFYINMQQIGNDTTEPYSCLWNQVTFFRQTINVKAFDKEGNEASKEMEVWKFF
;
A
#
# COMPACT_ATOMS: atom_id res chain seq x y z
N MET A 1 10.61 -79.14 -12.31
CA MET A 1 9.56 -79.98 -11.70
C MET A 1 9.10 -79.59 -10.27
N LYS A 2 9.90 -78.91 -9.44
CA LYS A 2 9.44 -78.44 -8.10
C LYS A 2 8.78 -77.04 -8.07
N LYS A 3 9.11 -76.12 -9.00
CA LYS A 3 8.49 -74.77 -9.10
C LYS A 3 7.03 -74.78 -9.57
N ASP A 4 6.69 -75.59 -10.57
CA ASP A 4 5.32 -75.65 -11.13
C ASP A 4 4.27 -76.27 -10.21
N LYS A 5 4.70 -77.07 -9.22
CA LYS A 5 3.79 -77.68 -8.24
C LYS A 5 3.36 -76.70 -7.14
N ILE A 6 4.21 -75.72 -6.81
CA ILE A 6 3.91 -74.70 -5.79
C ILE A 6 2.92 -73.67 -6.36
N ILE A 7 3.11 -73.26 -7.61
CA ILE A 7 2.20 -72.31 -8.31
C ILE A 7 0.80 -72.91 -8.47
N LYS A 8 0.68 -74.20 -8.84
CA LYS A 8 -0.63 -74.87 -8.94
C LYS A 8 -1.33 -75.10 -7.58
N ALA A 9 -0.56 -75.25 -6.50
CA ALA A 9 -1.10 -75.42 -5.15
C ALA A 9 -1.62 -74.09 -4.56
N VAL A 10 -0.91 -72.98 -4.80
CA VAL A 10 -1.34 -71.63 -4.37
C VAL A 10 -2.59 -71.17 -5.13
N VAL A 11 -2.65 -71.41 -6.46
CA VAL A 11 -3.82 -71.09 -7.28
C VAL A 11 -5.05 -71.93 -6.91
N SER A 12 -4.87 -73.20 -6.52
CA SER A 12 -5.99 -74.06 -6.11
C SER A 12 -6.53 -73.74 -4.70
N LEU A 13 -5.69 -73.20 -3.80
CA LEU A 13 -6.11 -72.79 -2.46
C LEU A 13 -6.93 -71.48 -2.50
N ILE A 14 -6.60 -70.60 -3.44
CA ILE A 14 -7.27 -69.32 -3.71
C ILE A 14 -8.70 -69.53 -4.24
N VAL A 15 -8.93 -70.52 -5.11
CA VAL A 15 -10.26 -70.78 -5.69
C VAL A 15 -11.27 -71.32 -4.66
N VAL A 16 -10.80 -71.97 -3.59
CA VAL A 16 -11.69 -72.56 -2.57
C VAL A 16 -12.13 -71.54 -1.49
N PHE A 17 -11.34 -70.49 -1.27
CA PHE A 17 -11.68 -69.45 -0.26
C PHE A 17 -12.69 -68.40 -0.77
N VAL A 18 -12.82 -68.22 -2.09
CA VAL A 18 -13.72 -67.24 -2.74
C VAL A 18 -15.20 -67.65 -2.67
N LEU A 19 -15.52 -68.91 -2.34
CA LEU A 19 -16.88 -69.44 -2.41
C LEU A 19 -17.70 -69.36 -1.11
N LEU A 20 -17.19 -68.75 -0.03
CA LEU A 20 -17.82 -68.84 1.31
C LEU A 20 -18.23 -67.51 1.99
N ILE A 21 -18.09 -66.34 1.34
CA ILE A 21 -18.54 -65.08 1.95
C ILE A 21 -19.48 -64.34 1.00
N THR A 22 -20.74 -64.75 0.98
CA THR A 22 -21.85 -63.93 0.48
C THR A 22 -23.00 -64.00 1.47
N SER A 23 -23.09 -63.02 2.38
CA SER A 23 -24.36 -62.39 2.76
C SER A 23 -24.18 -61.28 3.79
N ALA A 24 -24.96 -60.21 3.56
CA ALA A 24 -25.32 -59.10 4.43
C ALA A 24 -24.33 -57.94 4.57
N GLN A 25 -24.62 -56.86 3.84
CA GLN A 25 -24.56 -55.51 4.41
C GLN A 25 -25.67 -54.64 3.82
N ALA A 26 -26.45 -54.05 4.72
CA ALA A 26 -27.58 -53.17 4.44
C ALA A 26 -27.11 -51.74 4.18
N ILE A 27 -27.82 -51.05 3.29
CA ILE A 27 -27.57 -49.68 2.85
C ILE A 27 -28.20 -48.71 3.85
N ASN A 28 -27.41 -47.80 4.43
CA ASN A 28 -27.90 -46.59 5.08
C ASN A 28 -27.65 -45.39 4.15
N PRO A 29 -28.64 -44.51 3.92
CA PRO A 29 -28.41 -43.29 3.14
C PRO A 29 -27.68 -42.24 3.99
N VAL A 30 -26.54 -41.77 3.49
CA VAL A 30 -25.84 -40.58 4.02
C VAL A 30 -26.59 -39.33 3.54
N ILE A 31 -27.12 -38.56 4.48
CA ILE A 31 -27.68 -37.23 4.24
C ILE A 31 -26.50 -36.26 4.19
N ILE A 32 -26.18 -35.73 3.01
CA ILE A 32 -25.22 -34.64 2.83
C ILE A 32 -25.97 -33.34 3.12
N SER A 33 -25.74 -32.74 4.29
CA SER A 33 -26.14 -31.37 4.56
C SER A 33 -25.23 -30.43 3.77
N LYS A 34 -25.77 -29.78 2.73
CA LYS A 34 -25.16 -28.57 2.16
C LYS A 34 -25.29 -27.46 3.20
N THR A 35 -24.24 -27.24 3.98
CA THR A 35 -24.06 -25.98 4.71
C THR A 35 -23.59 -24.95 3.69
N THR A 36 -24.52 -24.10 3.25
CA THR A 36 -24.17 -22.81 2.65
C THR A 36 -23.42 -22.02 3.71
N LYS A 37 -22.11 -21.84 3.50
CA LYS A 37 -21.28 -20.89 4.24
C LYS A 37 -21.96 -19.52 4.08
N SER A 38 -22.47 -18.98 5.18
CA SER A 38 -22.73 -17.55 5.27
C SER A 38 -21.43 -16.84 4.97
N ILE A 39 -21.50 -15.79 4.16
CA ILE A 39 -20.36 -14.90 3.93
C ILE A 39 -20.17 -14.16 5.26
N GLU A 40 -19.34 -14.74 6.14
CA GLU A 40 -18.64 -13.97 7.18
C GLU A 40 -17.80 -12.91 6.45
N GLY A 41 -17.78 -11.69 6.99
CA GLY A 41 -16.87 -10.66 6.50
C GLY A 41 -15.45 -11.21 6.44
N LYS A 42 -14.70 -10.84 5.40
CA LYS A 42 -13.35 -11.36 5.17
C LYS A 42 -12.41 -11.02 6.33
N GLY A 43 -12.70 -9.96 7.09
CA GLY A 43 -11.87 -9.52 8.21
C GLY A 43 -10.48 -9.09 7.76
N TRP A 44 -9.52 -9.12 8.68
CA TRP A 44 -8.12 -8.85 8.36
C TRP A 44 -7.51 -9.98 7.53
N TYR A 45 -6.86 -9.60 6.44
CA TYR A 45 -5.83 -10.43 5.82
C TYR A 45 -4.47 -9.99 6.38
N TRP A 46 -3.74 -10.93 6.97
CA TRP A 46 -2.37 -10.76 7.42
C TRP A 46 -1.44 -11.60 6.56
N LYS A 47 -0.25 -11.07 6.28
CA LYS A 47 0.84 -11.86 5.70
C LYS A 47 1.13 -13.07 6.60
N PRO A 48 1.05 -14.32 6.06
CA PRO A 48 1.22 -15.50 6.89
C PRO A 48 2.62 -15.59 7.48
N SER A 49 2.70 -16.20 8.66
CA SER A 49 3.95 -16.51 9.35
C SER A 49 4.63 -17.76 8.79
N PHE A 50 5.95 -17.76 8.78
CA PHE A 50 6.79 -18.93 8.48
C PHE A 50 7.72 -19.21 9.66
N THR A 51 7.55 -20.39 10.27
CA THR A 51 8.09 -20.76 11.60
C THR A 51 9.56 -20.47 11.81
N ASN A 52 10.39 -20.59 10.77
CA ASN A 52 11.84 -20.59 10.94
C ASN A 52 12.51 -19.23 10.67
N TYR A 53 11.84 -18.34 9.93
CA TYR A 53 12.51 -17.17 9.33
C TYR A 53 11.66 -15.88 9.40
N ALA A 54 10.34 -16.03 9.42
CA ALA A 54 9.37 -14.94 9.51
C ALA A 54 8.21 -15.35 10.44
N PRO A 55 8.48 -15.70 11.71
CA PRO A 55 7.55 -16.43 12.57
C PRO A 55 6.32 -15.62 13.00
N GLN A 56 6.31 -14.30 12.78
CA GLN A 56 5.18 -13.41 13.03
C GLN A 56 4.58 -12.80 11.74
N GLY A 57 4.97 -13.29 10.56
CA GLY A 57 4.54 -12.72 9.28
C GLY A 57 5.61 -11.82 8.68
N LEU A 58 5.21 -10.79 7.93
CA LEU A 58 6.14 -9.84 7.32
C LEU A 58 7.06 -9.23 8.40
N PRO A 59 8.40 -9.22 8.20
CA PRO A 59 9.31 -8.55 9.12
C PRO A 59 9.01 -7.06 9.30
N ASP A 60 9.62 -6.47 10.32
CA ASP A 60 9.45 -5.08 10.72
C ASP A 60 10.82 -4.40 10.86
N PHE A 61 11.65 -4.57 9.82
CA PHE A 61 13.00 -4.00 9.81
C PHE A 61 12.95 -2.48 9.81
N SER A 62 13.83 -1.85 10.60
CA SER A 62 13.79 -0.40 10.74
C SER A 62 15.00 0.31 10.19
N GLN A 63 14.79 1.44 9.51
CA GLN A 63 15.92 2.28 9.09
C GLN A 63 16.68 2.92 10.26
N GLN A 64 16.11 2.92 11.47
CA GLN A 64 16.69 3.58 12.65
C GLN A 64 17.74 2.75 13.38
N GLN A 65 17.95 1.51 12.94
CA GLN A 65 18.70 0.51 13.68
C GLN A 65 20.21 0.73 13.65
N ASP A 66 20.72 1.21 12.51
CA ASP A 66 22.12 1.55 12.32
C ASP A 66 22.28 3.06 12.08
N GLN A 67 23.43 3.51 11.59
CA GLN A 67 23.68 4.93 11.30
C GLN A 67 23.38 5.27 9.83
N TRP A 68 22.30 4.71 9.27
CA TRP A 68 21.85 4.92 7.88
C TRP A 68 21.21 6.30 7.66
N LYS A 69 22.01 7.33 7.90
CA LYS A 69 21.62 8.73 7.87
C LYS A 69 22.27 9.46 6.72
N LYS A 70 21.64 10.58 6.37
CA LYS A 70 22.19 11.65 5.54
C LYS A 70 22.22 12.95 6.34
N ILE A 71 22.83 13.98 5.76
CA ILE A 71 22.71 15.36 6.21
C ILE A 71 21.86 16.13 5.20
N ALA A 72 20.79 16.75 5.67
CA ALA A 72 19.89 17.60 4.90
C ALA A 72 20.00 19.06 5.39
N PRO A 73 19.62 20.05 4.56
CA PRO A 73 19.76 21.45 4.94
C PRO A 73 18.74 21.81 6.00
N GLY A 74 19.09 22.78 6.85
CA GLY A 74 18.17 23.34 7.82
C GLY A 74 17.08 24.23 7.20
N PRO A 75 16.34 24.98 8.04
CA PRO A 75 15.29 25.90 7.59
C PRO A 75 15.73 26.95 6.56
N ASN A 76 17.02 27.26 6.46
CA ASN A 76 17.53 28.18 5.44
C ASN A 76 17.64 27.56 4.03
N GLY A 77 17.52 26.24 3.90
CA GLY A 77 17.60 25.48 2.64
C GLY A 77 19.00 25.36 2.03
N ILE A 78 20.05 25.71 2.78
CA ILE A 78 21.46 25.72 2.35
C ILE A 78 22.22 24.67 3.15
N ILE A 79 22.99 23.83 2.47
CA ILE A 79 23.93 22.91 3.13
C ILE A 79 25.16 23.69 3.62
N ASP A 80 25.34 23.75 4.93
CA ASP A 80 26.48 24.35 5.61
C ASP A 80 27.63 23.35 5.84
N SER A 81 27.31 22.06 5.83
CA SER A 81 28.22 20.95 6.10
C SER A 81 29.17 20.68 4.94
N THR A 82 30.33 20.08 5.25
CA THR A 82 31.31 19.65 4.25
C THR A 82 31.44 18.13 4.26
N VAL A 83 31.50 17.55 3.07
CA VAL A 83 31.73 16.12 2.85
C VAL A 83 33.03 15.66 3.52
N ALA A 84 32.98 14.51 4.19
CA ALA A 84 34.12 13.80 4.78
C ALA A 84 34.10 12.31 4.38
N GLY A 85 35.28 11.67 4.38
CA GLY A 85 35.37 10.24 4.05
C GLY A 85 35.00 9.94 2.59
N ASP A 86 34.14 8.95 2.40
CA ASP A 86 33.53 8.57 1.13
C ASP A 86 32.09 9.09 0.94
N ASP A 87 31.59 9.92 1.85
CA ASP A 87 30.29 10.59 1.71
C ASP A 87 30.19 11.38 0.40
N ILE A 88 28.97 11.58 -0.08
CA ILE A 88 28.70 12.18 -1.38
C ILE A 88 27.71 13.33 -1.23
N TYR A 89 28.11 14.54 -1.65
CA TYR A 89 27.17 15.64 -1.80
C TYR A 89 26.33 15.45 -3.07
N ASN A 90 25.02 15.27 -2.90
CA ASN A 90 24.06 15.18 -3.98
C ASN A 90 23.39 16.55 -4.20
N PRO A 91 23.65 17.24 -5.33
CA PRO A 91 23.06 18.55 -5.59
C PRO A 91 21.58 18.51 -5.99
N THR A 92 21.07 17.35 -6.44
CA THR A 92 19.66 17.19 -6.84
C THR A 92 18.77 17.10 -5.61
N GLU A 93 19.17 16.30 -4.63
CA GLU A 93 18.49 16.16 -3.34
C GLU A 93 18.95 17.21 -2.32
N ASN A 94 19.98 17.99 -2.66
CA ASN A 94 20.60 19.00 -1.80
C ASN A 94 21.01 18.42 -0.43
N CYS A 95 21.66 17.25 -0.40
CA CYS A 95 22.02 16.55 0.84
C CYS A 95 23.43 15.92 0.76
N ILE A 96 24.01 15.55 1.91
CA ILE A 96 25.21 14.70 1.98
C ILE A 96 24.78 13.28 2.33
N ALA A 97 24.98 12.35 1.40
CA ALA A 97 24.67 10.93 1.52
C ALA A 97 25.89 10.14 2.04
N PRO A 98 25.68 8.97 2.70
CA PRO A 98 26.73 8.25 3.43
C PRO A 98 27.74 7.50 2.56
N GLY A 99 27.62 7.54 1.24
CA GLY A 99 28.61 6.94 0.35
C GLY A 99 28.67 5.40 0.37
N PRO A 100 29.59 4.80 -0.40
CA PRO A 100 29.66 3.35 -0.62
C PRO A 100 29.75 2.47 0.63
N ASP A 101 30.41 2.93 1.71
CA ASP A 101 30.52 2.18 2.96
C ASP A 101 29.24 2.21 3.83
N CYS A 102 28.21 2.94 3.39
CA CYS A 102 26.90 3.10 4.05
C CYS A 102 26.95 3.77 5.42
N SER A 103 28.10 4.31 5.81
CA SER A 103 28.34 4.95 7.11
C SER A 103 28.56 6.45 6.92
N LEU A 104 27.71 7.28 7.53
CA LEU A 104 27.87 8.72 7.43
C LEU A 104 29.13 9.21 8.16
N ASN A 105 30.11 9.70 7.38
CA ASN A 105 31.40 10.18 7.88
C ASN A 105 31.38 11.68 8.22
N SER A 106 30.49 12.44 7.59
CA SER A 106 30.33 13.89 7.74
C SER A 106 29.62 14.26 9.03
N THR A 107 29.84 15.49 9.48
CA THR A 107 29.18 16.05 10.66
C THR A 107 28.31 17.24 10.26
N ALA A 108 27.08 17.28 10.75
CA ALA A 108 26.18 18.39 10.52
C ALA A 108 26.73 19.69 11.15
N VAL A 109 26.69 20.79 10.40
CA VAL A 109 27.16 22.11 10.82
C VAL A 109 26.04 23.13 10.58
N GLY A 110 26.00 24.20 11.39
CA GLY A 110 25.03 25.27 11.19
C GLY A 110 23.62 24.85 11.60
N ASP A 111 22.65 25.02 10.70
CA ASP A 111 21.28 24.54 10.88
C ASP A 111 20.99 23.21 10.17
N ASP A 112 21.98 22.59 9.51
CA ASP A 112 21.86 21.26 8.90
C ASP A 112 21.41 20.20 9.92
N VAL A 113 20.63 19.24 9.45
CA VAL A 113 20.02 18.19 10.27
C VAL A 113 20.38 16.80 9.76
N TYR A 114 20.40 15.83 10.67
CA TYR A 114 20.49 14.41 10.31
C TYR A 114 19.11 13.86 9.99
N GLU A 115 19.00 13.15 8.88
CA GLU A 115 17.77 12.47 8.45
C GLU A 115 18.06 11.02 8.12
N TRP A 116 17.09 10.14 8.37
CA TRP A 116 17.17 8.74 7.94
C TRP A 116 16.98 8.66 6.42
N ALA A 117 17.70 7.75 5.77
CA ALA A 117 17.77 7.71 4.30
C ALA A 117 17.40 6.37 3.68
N PHE A 118 17.25 5.30 4.47
CA PHE A 118 17.27 3.92 3.98
C PHE A 118 15.89 3.24 4.00
N CYS A 119 14.79 3.98 4.15
CA CYS A 119 13.44 3.41 4.13
C CYS A 119 13.13 2.56 2.89
N GLY A 120 13.63 2.93 1.70
CA GLY A 120 13.47 2.12 0.49
C GLY A 120 14.14 0.74 0.57
N PRO A 121 15.47 0.68 0.81
CA PRO A 121 16.20 -0.58 1.01
C PRO A 121 15.63 -1.45 2.13
N VAL A 122 15.20 -0.83 3.23
CA VAL A 122 14.56 -1.51 4.37
C VAL A 122 13.24 -2.15 3.95
N ALA A 123 12.37 -1.39 3.28
CA ALA A 123 11.09 -1.92 2.79
C ALA A 123 11.27 -3.11 1.83
N VAL A 124 12.28 -3.06 0.96
CA VAL A 124 12.62 -4.20 0.09
C VAL A 124 13.19 -5.37 0.90
N ALA A 125 14.01 -5.12 1.92
CA ALA A 125 14.56 -6.17 2.77
C ALA A 125 13.44 -6.97 3.48
N ASP A 126 12.41 -6.31 3.99
CA ASP A 126 11.23 -6.98 4.58
C ASP A 126 10.60 -7.96 3.57
N CYS A 127 10.41 -7.51 2.33
CA CYS A 127 9.82 -8.30 1.26
C CYS A 127 10.70 -9.51 0.91
N LEU A 128 11.98 -9.27 0.61
CA LEU A 128 12.89 -10.35 0.19
C LEU A 128 13.04 -11.39 1.29
N TRP A 129 13.15 -10.96 2.55
CA TRP A 129 13.23 -11.86 3.70
C TRP A 129 11.96 -12.70 3.85
N TRP A 130 10.78 -12.09 3.74
CA TRP A 130 9.52 -12.79 3.84
C TRP A 130 9.29 -13.77 2.67
N PHE A 131 9.60 -13.38 1.44
CA PHE A 131 9.50 -14.27 0.30
C PHE A 131 10.51 -15.41 0.36
N ASP A 132 11.74 -15.16 0.78
CA ASP A 132 12.72 -16.23 0.95
C ASP A 132 12.19 -17.28 1.95
N SER A 133 11.67 -16.81 3.09
CA SER A 133 10.99 -17.63 4.10
C SER A 133 9.81 -18.44 3.55
N LYS A 134 9.03 -17.86 2.61
CA LYS A 134 7.85 -18.50 2.00
C LYS A 134 8.23 -19.69 1.11
N PHE A 135 9.34 -19.59 0.39
CA PHE A 135 9.78 -20.59 -0.58
C PHE A 135 10.89 -21.51 -0.07
N ALA A 136 11.46 -21.21 1.09
CA ALA A 136 12.42 -22.06 1.79
C ALA A 136 11.80 -23.37 2.31
N ASP A 137 12.68 -24.31 2.71
CA ASP A 137 12.27 -25.57 3.32
C ASP A 137 11.54 -25.29 4.66
N PRO A 138 10.27 -25.70 4.81
CA PRO A 138 9.53 -25.50 6.05
C PRO A 138 10.10 -26.26 7.26
N GLU A 139 11.02 -27.22 7.05
CA GLU A 139 11.71 -27.96 8.11
C GLU A 139 13.12 -27.45 8.43
N GLY A 140 13.62 -26.42 7.73
CA GLY A 140 14.94 -25.80 7.99
C GLY A 140 14.97 -24.97 9.29
N THR A 141 16.13 -24.48 9.72
CA THR A 141 16.27 -23.57 10.86
C THR A 141 17.46 -22.64 10.67
N PRO A 142 17.40 -21.36 11.13
CA PRO A 142 18.54 -20.45 11.01
C PRO A 142 19.83 -21.06 11.54
N GLY A 143 20.85 -21.11 10.69
CA GLY A 143 22.19 -21.63 11.01
C GLY A 143 22.38 -23.12 10.75
N ASP A 144 21.42 -23.83 10.15
CA ASP A 144 21.53 -25.26 9.83
C ASP A 144 22.09 -25.56 8.43
N GLY A 145 22.23 -24.54 7.58
CA GLY A 145 22.80 -24.63 6.24
C GLY A 145 21.95 -25.43 5.23
N LYS A 146 20.65 -25.63 5.52
CA LYS A 146 19.68 -26.23 4.61
C LYS A 146 18.77 -25.20 3.93
N ASP A 147 19.00 -23.94 4.22
CA ASP A 147 18.26 -22.78 3.74
C ASP A 147 18.70 -22.51 2.29
N GLN A 148 17.85 -22.87 1.33
CA GLN A 148 18.25 -23.04 -0.09
C GLN A 148 17.51 -22.14 -1.07
N PHE A 149 16.66 -21.23 -0.59
CA PHE A 149 16.10 -20.22 -1.48
C PHE A 149 17.10 -19.07 -1.64
N ALA A 150 17.31 -18.62 -2.88
CA ALA A 150 18.47 -17.79 -3.21
C ALA A 150 18.24 -16.28 -3.05
N LEU A 151 17.07 -15.88 -2.55
CA LEU A 151 16.59 -14.50 -2.57
C LEU A 151 17.30 -13.66 -1.50
N VAL A 152 17.53 -14.26 -0.32
CA VAL A 152 18.43 -13.78 0.73
C VAL A 152 19.59 -14.77 0.84
N GLN A 153 20.83 -14.26 0.96
CA GLN A 153 22.04 -15.08 1.08
C GLN A 153 22.81 -14.67 2.34
N ASP A 154 23.75 -15.51 2.77
CA ASP A 154 24.70 -15.12 3.81
C ASP A 154 25.66 -14.06 3.25
N TYR A 155 25.55 -12.82 3.74
CA TYR A 155 26.40 -11.69 3.35
C TYR A 155 27.65 -11.56 4.25
N GLY A 156 27.99 -12.60 5.01
CA GLY A 156 29.13 -12.65 5.93
C GLY A 156 28.75 -12.74 7.41
N ALA A 157 27.47 -12.95 7.70
CA ALA A 157 26.93 -13.19 9.04
C ALA A 157 27.03 -14.67 9.47
N GLY A 158 27.29 -15.58 8.53
CA GLY A 158 27.41 -17.02 8.72
C GLY A 158 26.15 -17.80 8.35
N ASP A 159 25.02 -17.11 8.14
CA ASP A 159 23.72 -17.68 7.78
C ASP A 159 22.79 -16.57 7.24
N ASP A 160 21.94 -16.92 6.27
CA ASP A 160 21.12 -15.97 5.51
C ASP A 160 19.97 -15.34 6.31
N HIS A 161 19.43 -16.05 7.30
CA HIS A 161 18.31 -15.59 8.13
C HIS A 161 18.68 -15.31 9.60
N THR A 162 19.93 -14.87 9.83
CA THR A 162 20.34 -14.34 11.14
C THR A 162 20.09 -12.84 11.28
N THR A 163 19.78 -12.38 12.48
CA THR A 163 19.57 -10.95 12.78
C THR A 163 20.79 -10.07 12.46
N THR A 164 21.99 -10.67 12.46
CA THR A 164 23.24 -10.01 12.05
C THR A 164 23.41 -9.89 10.55
N ASN A 165 22.65 -10.62 9.74
CA ASN A 165 22.66 -10.52 8.28
C ASN A 165 21.79 -9.36 7.78
N VAL A 166 20.78 -8.94 8.55
CA VAL A 166 19.81 -7.89 8.19
C VAL A 166 20.51 -6.57 7.81
N PRO A 167 21.44 -6.01 8.60
CA PRO A 167 22.17 -4.81 8.19
C PRO A 167 22.93 -4.98 6.87
N LEU A 168 23.57 -6.13 6.66
CA LEU A 168 24.36 -6.42 5.46
C LEU A 168 23.47 -6.51 4.21
N LEU A 169 22.30 -7.13 4.33
CA LEU A 169 21.27 -7.18 3.29
C LEU A 169 20.82 -5.76 2.92
N ILE A 170 20.43 -4.96 3.92
CA ILE A 170 19.93 -3.59 3.71
C ILE A 170 21.00 -2.71 3.07
N GLU A 171 22.26 -2.78 3.51
CA GLU A 171 23.37 -2.03 2.90
C GLU A 171 23.66 -2.46 1.45
N ASN A 172 23.57 -3.75 1.14
CA ASN A 172 23.68 -4.24 -0.23
C ASN A 172 22.56 -3.68 -1.12
N LEU A 173 21.33 -3.67 -0.62
CA LEU A 173 20.17 -3.08 -1.31
C LEU A 173 20.33 -1.56 -1.46
N ALA A 174 20.81 -0.86 -0.43
CA ALA A 174 21.04 0.58 -0.46
C ALA A 174 22.05 1.00 -1.54
N ARG A 175 23.16 0.25 -1.66
CA ARG A 175 24.11 0.43 -2.76
C ARG A 175 23.48 0.12 -4.11
N ALA A 176 22.76 -1.00 -4.23
CA ALA A 176 22.13 -1.39 -5.49
C ALA A 176 21.11 -0.35 -5.97
N MET A 177 20.35 0.27 -5.06
CA MET A 177 19.32 1.28 -5.34
C MET A 177 19.87 2.71 -5.40
N ASN A 178 21.20 2.90 -5.41
CA ASN A 178 21.86 4.22 -5.39
C ASN A 178 21.48 5.10 -4.19
N THR A 179 20.93 4.52 -3.11
CA THR A 179 20.48 5.26 -1.92
C THR A 179 21.67 5.90 -1.20
N THR A 180 22.80 5.21 -1.20
CA THR A 180 24.08 5.68 -0.64
C THR A 180 24.67 6.91 -1.34
N GLU A 181 24.35 7.12 -2.62
CA GLU A 181 24.79 8.28 -3.40
C GLU A 181 23.74 9.39 -3.45
N LYS A 182 22.46 9.02 -3.35
CA LYS A 182 21.33 9.95 -3.45
C LYS A 182 20.84 10.49 -2.12
N GLY A 183 21.09 9.80 -1.01
CA GLY A 183 20.49 10.12 0.29
C GLY A 183 18.97 9.88 0.29
N THR A 184 18.45 9.13 -0.68
CA THR A 184 17.05 8.75 -0.81
C THR A 184 16.95 7.66 -1.87
N THR A 185 15.80 7.03 -1.99
CA THR A 185 15.54 5.98 -2.99
C THR A 185 14.52 6.47 -4.00
N TYR A 186 14.88 6.54 -5.28
CA TYR A 186 13.85 6.73 -6.31
C TYR A 186 13.24 5.39 -6.71
N ILE A 187 11.97 5.44 -7.09
CA ILE A 187 11.21 4.24 -7.45
C ILE A 187 11.81 3.49 -8.65
N ASP A 188 12.40 4.22 -9.60
CA ASP A 188 13.04 3.63 -10.78
C ASP A 188 14.35 2.89 -10.41
N ASP A 189 15.12 3.43 -9.45
CA ASP A 189 16.27 2.71 -8.92
C ASP A 189 15.78 1.46 -8.18
N MET A 190 14.81 1.58 -7.27
CA MET A 190 14.25 0.44 -6.54
C MET A 190 13.79 -0.67 -7.50
N ASN A 191 12.98 -0.33 -8.50
CA ASN A 191 12.45 -1.30 -9.46
C ASN A 191 13.56 -1.97 -10.29
N THR A 192 14.52 -1.19 -10.78
CA THR A 192 15.65 -1.73 -11.57
C THR A 192 16.52 -2.64 -10.71
N SER A 193 16.86 -2.21 -9.50
CA SER A 193 17.73 -2.95 -8.60
C SER A 193 17.09 -4.24 -8.11
N VAL A 194 15.77 -4.26 -7.85
CA VAL A 194 15.04 -5.50 -7.50
C VAL A 194 15.01 -6.46 -8.69
N ALA A 195 14.76 -5.97 -9.92
CA ALA A 195 14.82 -6.81 -11.11
C ALA A 195 16.22 -7.40 -11.36
N ASP A 196 17.26 -6.58 -11.17
CA ASP A 196 18.65 -7.02 -11.25
C ASP A 196 18.99 -8.03 -10.14
N TRP A 197 18.42 -7.86 -8.94
CA TRP A 197 18.56 -8.82 -7.84
C TRP A 197 18.01 -10.19 -8.21
N PHE A 198 16.85 -10.26 -8.87
CA PHE A 198 16.32 -11.54 -9.37
C PHE A 198 17.21 -12.14 -10.45
N SER A 199 17.83 -11.33 -11.29
CA SER A 199 18.81 -11.78 -12.29
C SER A 199 20.06 -12.38 -11.65
N THR A 200 20.64 -11.72 -10.64
CA THR A 200 21.87 -12.19 -9.98
C THR A 200 21.64 -13.42 -9.12
N THR A 201 20.45 -13.58 -8.55
CA THR A 201 20.05 -14.75 -7.77
C THR A 201 19.51 -15.90 -8.63
N GLY A 202 19.31 -15.69 -9.93
CA GLY A 202 18.79 -16.70 -10.86
C GLY A 202 17.29 -16.96 -10.73
N LEU A 203 16.54 -15.99 -10.21
CA LEU A 203 15.12 -16.08 -9.87
C LEU A 203 14.21 -15.28 -10.82
N THR A 204 14.70 -14.87 -11.99
CA THR A 204 13.91 -14.09 -12.97
C THR A 204 12.65 -14.80 -13.47
N ASP A 205 12.65 -16.13 -13.44
CA ASP A 205 11.50 -16.95 -13.84
C ASP A 205 10.53 -17.18 -12.67
N LYS A 206 10.93 -16.84 -11.43
CA LYS A 206 10.15 -17.01 -10.20
C LYS A 206 9.57 -15.71 -9.66
N PHE A 207 10.15 -14.54 -9.93
CA PHE A 207 9.61 -13.26 -9.48
C PHE A 207 9.60 -12.18 -10.56
N THR A 208 8.68 -11.24 -10.40
CA THR A 208 8.63 -9.99 -11.14
C THR A 208 8.45 -8.82 -10.19
N VAL A 209 8.87 -7.64 -10.62
CA VAL A 209 8.65 -6.38 -9.91
C VAL A 209 8.01 -5.37 -10.85
N GLN A 210 6.99 -4.65 -10.38
CA GLN A 210 6.31 -3.61 -11.14
C GLN A 210 6.01 -2.40 -10.27
N THR A 211 5.96 -1.22 -10.90
CA THR A 211 5.63 0.04 -10.24
C THR A 211 4.28 0.57 -10.71
N TYR A 212 3.58 1.25 -9.81
CA TYR A 212 2.27 1.82 -10.07
C TYR A 212 2.23 3.25 -9.54
N ASP A 213 1.79 4.19 -10.39
CA ASP A 213 1.54 5.57 -9.99
C ASP A 213 0.11 5.69 -9.46
N ARG A 214 -0.03 6.21 -8.24
CA ARG A 214 -1.31 6.49 -7.55
C ARG A 214 -2.30 5.31 -7.65
N PRO A 215 -1.94 4.11 -7.18
CA PRO A 215 -2.82 2.95 -7.24
C PRO A 215 -4.08 3.14 -6.39
N THR A 216 -5.19 2.52 -6.78
CA THR A 216 -6.41 2.53 -5.95
C THR A 216 -6.23 1.64 -4.72
N PHE A 217 -6.90 1.96 -3.63
CA PHE A 217 -6.86 1.13 -2.41
C PHE A 217 -7.33 -0.31 -2.67
N SER A 218 -8.37 -0.50 -3.49
CA SER A 218 -8.87 -1.83 -3.86
C SER A 218 -7.88 -2.67 -4.66
N PHE A 219 -7.03 -2.02 -5.48
CA PHE A 219 -5.97 -2.72 -6.19
C PHE A 219 -4.92 -3.22 -5.19
N ILE A 220 -4.48 -2.34 -4.29
CA ILE A 220 -3.51 -2.67 -3.23
C ILE A 220 -4.01 -3.79 -2.32
N GLU A 221 -5.27 -3.75 -1.89
CA GLU A 221 -5.91 -4.87 -1.18
C GLU A 221 -5.77 -6.18 -1.96
N GLY A 222 -6.12 -6.17 -3.24
CA GLY A 222 -6.06 -7.35 -4.09
C GLY A 222 -4.64 -7.90 -4.28
N GLU A 223 -3.59 -7.07 -4.22
CA GLU A 223 -2.20 -7.52 -4.23
C GLU A 223 -1.81 -8.17 -2.89
N ILE A 224 -2.17 -7.53 -1.77
CA ILE A 224 -1.89 -8.04 -0.42
C ILE A 224 -2.62 -9.38 -0.20
N GLU A 225 -3.90 -9.49 -0.56
CA GLU A 225 -4.71 -10.72 -0.43
C GLU A 225 -4.19 -11.87 -1.31
N ARG A 226 -3.53 -11.56 -2.44
CA ARG A 226 -2.81 -12.57 -3.25
C ARG A 226 -1.44 -12.93 -2.67
N SER A 227 -1.12 -12.42 -1.49
CA SER A 227 0.17 -12.65 -0.81
C SER A 227 1.36 -12.17 -1.63
N GLN A 228 1.17 -11.12 -2.44
CA GLN A 228 2.25 -10.38 -3.12
C GLN A 228 2.86 -9.39 -2.14
N ASP A 229 4.14 -9.07 -2.26
CA ASP A 229 4.73 -8.03 -1.41
C ASP A 229 4.48 -6.65 -2.00
N VAL A 230 3.95 -5.78 -1.16
CA VAL A 230 3.50 -4.44 -1.55
C VAL A 230 4.28 -3.42 -0.75
N ILE A 231 5.08 -2.62 -1.44
CA ILE A 231 5.77 -1.47 -0.90
C ILE A 231 5.04 -0.23 -1.38
N LEU A 232 4.74 0.71 -0.48
CA LEU A 232 4.10 1.99 -0.82
C LEU A 232 5.07 3.13 -0.59
N LEU A 233 5.06 4.11 -1.51
CA LEU A 233 5.63 5.43 -1.23
C LEU A 233 4.54 6.31 -0.62
N LEU A 234 4.70 6.61 0.67
CA LEU A 234 3.91 7.61 1.36
C LEU A 234 4.49 8.99 1.05
N GLY A 235 3.64 9.94 0.67
CA GLY A 235 3.99 11.34 0.46
C GLY A 235 3.34 12.22 1.53
N ASP A 236 4.15 13.00 2.23
CA ASP A 236 3.69 13.89 3.29
C ASP A 236 3.53 15.33 2.77
N TYR A 237 2.42 15.96 3.12
CA TYR A 237 2.01 17.27 2.60
C TYR A 237 1.60 18.22 3.71
N ASN A 238 1.95 19.50 3.54
CA ASN A 238 1.40 20.60 4.33
C ASN A 238 0.49 21.45 3.46
N TYR A 239 -0.60 21.93 4.05
CA TYR A 239 -1.46 22.94 3.45
C TYR A 239 -0.91 24.33 3.76
N ILE A 240 -0.38 24.98 2.73
CA ILE A 240 0.26 26.27 2.85
C ILE A 240 -0.74 27.37 2.50
N ILE A 241 -0.90 28.33 3.39
CA ILE A 241 -1.66 29.56 3.14
C ILE A 241 -0.66 30.72 3.20
N GLY A 242 -0.49 31.42 2.07
CA GLY A 242 0.35 32.61 2.03
C GLY A 242 -0.18 33.75 2.90
N PRO A 243 0.60 34.81 3.16
CA PRO A 243 0.05 36.05 3.69
C PRO A 243 -1.04 36.61 2.76
N LEU A 244 -2.03 37.25 3.38
CA LEU A 244 -3.02 38.01 2.65
C LEU A 244 -2.42 39.34 2.17
N MET A 245 -2.61 39.65 0.90
CA MET A 245 -2.09 40.82 0.22
C MET A 245 -3.24 41.66 -0.32
N VAL A 246 -3.11 42.99 -0.22
CA VAL A 246 -4.05 43.92 -0.84
C VAL A 246 -3.68 44.07 -2.32
N ASP A 247 -4.65 43.87 -3.22
CA ASP A 247 -4.52 44.14 -4.66
C ASP A 247 -4.94 45.58 -4.98
N GLN A 248 -6.21 45.91 -4.76
CA GLN A 248 -6.78 47.22 -5.01
C GLN A 248 -7.28 47.84 -3.71
N ALA A 249 -7.14 49.14 -3.54
CA ALA A 249 -7.67 49.83 -2.37
C ALA A 249 -8.09 51.26 -2.69
N GLN A 250 -9.22 51.65 -2.10
CA GLN A 250 -9.61 53.04 -1.93
C GLN A 250 -9.66 53.33 -0.42
N LEU A 251 -8.71 54.14 0.05
CA LEU A 251 -8.59 54.53 1.45
C LEU A 251 -9.23 55.90 1.71
N LEU A 252 -9.60 56.19 2.96
CA LEU A 252 -10.10 57.51 3.34
C LEU A 252 -8.99 58.51 3.67
N GLY A 253 -9.22 59.80 3.37
CA GLY A 253 -8.55 60.92 4.04
C GLY A 253 -9.02 61.13 5.50
N PRO A 254 -8.49 62.12 6.23
CA PRO A 254 -8.69 62.30 7.68
C PRO A 254 -10.11 62.75 8.12
N VAL A 255 -11.07 62.83 7.20
CA VAL A 255 -12.42 63.39 7.45
C VAL A 255 -13.47 62.30 7.33
N LEU A 256 -14.34 62.19 8.34
CA LEU A 256 -15.47 61.24 8.36
C LEU A 256 -16.45 61.54 7.21
N LYS A 257 -16.51 60.63 6.23
CA LYS A 257 -17.42 60.68 5.08
C LYS A 257 -18.10 59.33 4.95
N VAL A 258 -19.38 59.30 5.27
CA VAL A 258 -20.18 58.08 5.38
C VAL A 258 -21.54 58.28 4.71
N LEU A 259 -22.02 57.26 3.98
CA LEU A 259 -23.34 57.24 3.38
C LEU A 259 -24.07 55.98 3.79
N GLN A 260 -25.40 56.07 3.89
CA GLN A 260 -26.24 54.90 4.15
C GLN A 260 -26.10 53.90 3.01
N ILE A 261 -25.94 52.63 3.34
CA ILE A 261 -25.99 51.56 2.34
C ILE A 261 -27.43 51.49 1.79
N ASN A 262 -27.60 51.74 0.50
CA ASN A 262 -28.89 51.64 -0.18
C ASN A 262 -28.94 50.32 -0.99
N PRO A 263 -29.89 49.41 -0.70
CA PRO A 263 -29.99 48.13 -1.39
C PRO A 263 -30.06 48.24 -2.91
N LEU A 264 -29.12 47.57 -3.59
CA LEU A 264 -29.12 47.22 -5.02
C LEU A 264 -28.72 48.29 -6.05
N TRP A 265 -28.35 49.51 -5.64
CA TRP A 265 -27.99 50.57 -6.60
C TRP A 265 -26.61 51.20 -6.41
N ASP A 266 -25.95 50.89 -5.30
CA ASP A 266 -24.64 51.41 -4.96
C ASP A 266 -23.57 50.35 -5.22
N THR A 267 -22.72 50.59 -6.22
CA THR A 267 -21.68 49.64 -6.65
C THR A 267 -20.34 50.32 -6.78
N GLN A 268 -19.27 49.60 -6.50
CA GLN A 268 -17.89 50.02 -6.76
C GLN A 268 -17.27 49.13 -7.83
N ALA A 269 -16.68 49.73 -8.87
CA ALA A 269 -15.82 48.99 -9.78
C ALA A 269 -14.39 48.89 -9.24
N PHE A 270 -13.72 47.78 -9.55
CA PHE A 270 -12.28 47.59 -9.37
C PHE A 270 -11.70 46.86 -10.58
N VAL A 271 -10.42 47.10 -10.86
CA VAL A 271 -9.70 46.43 -11.95
C VAL A 271 -8.54 45.67 -11.32
N PRO A 272 -8.64 44.34 -11.20
CA PRO A 272 -7.66 43.53 -10.48
C PRO A 272 -6.35 43.46 -11.26
N THR A 273 -5.24 43.34 -10.52
CA THR A 273 -3.93 43.01 -11.11
C THR A 273 -3.59 41.52 -11.02
N VAL A 274 -4.42 40.78 -10.28
CA VAL A 274 -4.27 39.35 -10.00
C VAL A 274 -5.45 38.54 -10.54
N THR A 275 -5.30 37.21 -10.57
CA THR A 275 -6.30 36.28 -11.12
C THR A 275 -7.28 35.75 -10.09
N ARG A 276 -7.23 36.24 -8.85
CA ARG A 276 -8.03 35.70 -7.73
C ARG A 276 -8.49 36.81 -6.78
N LEU A 277 -9.63 36.60 -6.14
CA LEU A 277 -10.16 37.43 -5.06
C LEU A 277 -10.61 36.53 -3.91
N ASP A 278 -9.95 36.66 -2.77
CA ASP A 278 -10.25 35.90 -1.57
C ASP A 278 -11.16 36.66 -0.62
N ALA A 279 -10.99 37.98 -0.55
CA ALA A 279 -11.81 38.80 0.33
C ALA A 279 -11.95 40.24 -0.19
N ILE A 280 -13.00 40.90 0.27
CA ILE A 280 -13.14 42.35 0.19
C ILE A 280 -13.27 42.90 1.61
N GLU A 281 -12.46 43.88 1.98
CA GLU A 281 -12.69 44.68 3.18
C GLU A 281 -13.50 45.92 2.85
N ILE A 282 -14.51 46.19 3.69
CA ILE A 282 -15.39 47.36 3.60
C ILE A 282 -15.26 48.18 4.88
N LEU A 283 -15.13 49.50 4.76
CA LEU A 283 -15.04 50.38 5.91
C LEU A 283 -16.44 50.83 6.37
N LEU A 284 -16.95 50.19 7.42
CA LEU A 284 -18.31 50.35 7.93
C LEU A 284 -18.36 51.09 9.27
N GLN A 285 -19.49 51.73 9.56
CA GLN A 285 -19.81 52.28 10.89
C GLN A 285 -21.29 52.03 11.21
N SER A 286 -21.61 51.67 12.46
CA SER A 286 -22.99 51.44 12.88
C SER A 286 -23.77 52.74 13.06
N ILE A 287 -25.05 52.66 12.74
CA ILE A 287 -26.02 53.70 13.04
C ILE A 287 -26.55 53.44 14.45
N SER A 288 -26.15 54.28 15.41
CA SER A 288 -26.34 54.05 16.85
C SER A 288 -27.79 53.80 17.33
N THR A 289 -28.77 54.12 16.50
CA THR A 289 -30.20 53.93 16.80
C THR A 289 -30.74 52.56 16.40
N PHE A 290 -29.97 51.74 15.68
CA PHE A 290 -30.40 50.44 15.17
C PHE A 290 -29.51 49.31 15.71
N PRO A 291 -30.05 48.11 15.95
CA PRO A 291 -29.25 46.96 16.36
C PRO A 291 -28.35 46.46 15.21
N PRO A 292 -27.25 45.75 15.47
CA PRO A 292 -26.47 45.09 14.42
C PRO A 292 -27.29 44.14 13.53
N THR A 293 -26.90 44.00 12.28
CA THR A 293 -27.53 43.08 11.30
C THR A 293 -26.48 42.48 10.37
N GLU A 294 -26.90 41.52 9.56
CA GLU A 294 -26.07 40.95 8.50
C GLU A 294 -25.88 41.93 7.34
N VAL A 295 -24.63 42.04 6.92
CA VAL A 295 -24.20 42.75 5.73
C VAL A 295 -23.75 41.71 4.71
N GLN A 296 -24.10 41.92 3.45
CA GLN A 296 -23.77 41.08 2.33
C GLN A 296 -22.93 41.87 1.33
N VAL A 297 -21.90 41.24 0.77
CA VAL A 297 -21.12 41.75 -0.37
C VAL A 297 -21.29 40.80 -1.54
N ASN A 298 -21.68 41.33 -2.70
CA ASN A 298 -21.77 40.57 -3.95
C ASN A 298 -20.77 41.08 -4.96
N VAL A 299 -20.18 40.18 -5.75
CA VAL A 299 -19.23 40.52 -6.82
C VAL A 299 -19.79 40.08 -8.17
N TYR A 300 -19.62 40.90 -9.20
CA TYR A 300 -20.17 40.71 -10.54
C TYR A 300 -19.12 40.94 -11.62
N ASP A 301 -19.29 40.27 -12.77
CA ASP A 301 -18.46 40.45 -13.97
C ASP A 301 -18.76 41.76 -14.73
N ASN A 302 -19.95 42.31 -14.56
CA ASN A 302 -20.41 43.52 -15.23
C ASN A 302 -21.57 44.17 -14.46
N ARG A 303 -22.03 45.35 -14.90
CA ARG A 303 -23.17 46.05 -14.32
C ARG A 303 -24.22 46.44 -15.38
N PRO A 304 -25.41 45.81 -15.39
CA PRO A 304 -25.75 44.55 -14.70
C PRO A 304 -24.94 43.38 -15.30
N GLY A 305 -24.62 42.39 -14.48
CA GLY A 305 -23.79 41.26 -14.87
C GLY A 305 -24.10 39.99 -14.08
N THR A 306 -23.33 38.95 -14.35
CA THR A 306 -23.38 37.66 -13.66
C THR A 306 -22.81 37.81 -12.26
N LEU A 307 -23.52 37.30 -11.25
CA LEU A 307 -23.02 37.16 -9.89
C LEU A 307 -21.90 36.10 -9.87
N LEU A 308 -20.73 36.48 -9.40
CA LEU A 308 -19.54 35.63 -9.30
C LEU A 308 -19.36 35.05 -7.90
N GLY A 309 -19.78 35.77 -6.87
CA GLY A 309 -19.71 35.31 -5.50
C GLY A 309 -20.37 36.26 -4.52
N THR A 310 -20.70 35.71 -3.35
CA THR A 310 -21.38 36.42 -2.26
C THR A 310 -20.72 36.07 -0.94
N SER A 311 -20.59 37.05 -0.06
CA SER A 311 -20.11 36.88 1.30
C SER A 311 -21.02 37.63 2.27
N ILE A 312 -21.34 37.03 3.42
CA ILE A 312 -22.27 37.58 4.42
C ILE A 312 -21.60 37.55 5.78
N VAL A 313 -21.60 38.69 6.47
CA VAL A 313 -21.00 38.86 7.79
C VAL A 313 -21.94 39.70 8.65
N ASN A 314 -22.10 39.35 9.93
CA ASN A 314 -22.70 40.26 10.91
C ASN A 314 -21.58 41.03 11.61
N PRO A 315 -21.36 42.32 11.30
CA PRO A 315 -20.23 43.07 11.84
C PRO A 315 -20.35 43.41 13.34
N GLY A 316 -21.52 43.18 13.95
CA GLY A 316 -21.80 43.66 15.30
C GLY A 316 -21.93 45.18 15.35
N PHE A 317 -21.78 45.75 16.55
CA PHE A 317 -21.87 47.19 16.77
C PHE A 317 -20.52 47.87 16.56
N LEU A 318 -20.45 48.81 15.62
CA LEU A 318 -19.25 49.52 15.19
C LEU A 318 -19.36 51.02 15.54
N PRO A 319 -18.92 51.45 16.75
CA PRO A 319 -19.05 52.84 17.19
C PRO A 319 -18.19 53.83 16.38
N VAL A 320 -17.17 53.34 15.69
CA VAL A 320 -16.28 54.10 14.82
C VAL A 320 -16.13 53.37 13.48
N GLN A 321 -15.63 54.06 12.46
CA GLN A 321 -15.29 53.44 11.18
C GLN A 321 -14.32 52.28 11.39
N THR A 322 -14.73 51.09 10.98
CA THR A 322 -14.02 49.83 11.19
C THR A 322 -13.98 49.05 9.88
N TRP A 323 -12.80 48.56 9.50
CA TRP A 323 -12.66 47.66 8.36
C TRP A 323 -13.25 46.30 8.70
N ILE A 324 -14.18 45.83 7.87
CA ILE A 324 -14.86 44.55 8.01
C ILE A 324 -14.55 43.73 6.77
N ARG A 325 -13.99 42.55 6.97
CA ARG A 325 -13.60 41.62 5.91
C ARG A 325 -14.75 40.69 5.53
N PHE A 326 -14.92 40.46 4.24
CA PHE A 326 -15.89 39.57 3.64
C PHE A 326 -15.16 38.53 2.79
N ASP A 327 -15.07 37.29 3.28
CA ASP A 327 -14.35 36.17 2.63
C ASP A 327 -15.20 35.45 1.59
N PHE A 328 -14.57 35.00 0.51
CA PHE A 328 -15.16 34.19 -0.56
C PHE A 328 -14.56 32.78 -0.55
N ASN A 329 -15.40 31.76 -0.36
CA ASN A 329 -15.01 30.35 -0.42
C ASN A 329 -16.01 29.55 -1.30
N PRO A 330 -15.60 29.09 -2.50
CA PRO A 330 -14.26 29.22 -3.09
C PRO A 330 -13.93 30.67 -3.48
N ALA A 331 -12.63 30.97 -3.63
CA ALA A 331 -12.17 32.27 -4.10
C ALA A 331 -12.69 32.58 -5.52
N ILE A 332 -12.96 33.85 -5.81
CA ILE A 332 -13.47 34.26 -7.13
C ILE A 332 -12.31 34.33 -8.12
N THR A 333 -12.46 33.67 -9.27
CA THR A 333 -11.48 33.75 -10.37
C THR A 333 -11.66 35.05 -11.15
N LEU A 334 -10.57 35.79 -11.34
CA LEU A 334 -10.55 37.09 -12.00
C LEU A 334 -9.61 37.08 -13.22
N THR A 335 -9.85 38.03 -14.14
CA THR A 335 -8.93 38.31 -15.26
C THR A 335 -8.24 39.67 -15.03
N PRO A 336 -6.91 39.70 -14.86
CA PRO A 336 -6.17 40.96 -14.68
C PRO A 336 -6.51 41.99 -15.77
N GLY A 337 -6.73 43.24 -15.37
CA GLY A 337 -7.08 44.33 -16.28
C GLY A 337 -8.54 44.38 -16.74
N THR A 338 -9.38 43.40 -16.36
CA THR A 338 -10.83 43.41 -16.65
C THR A 338 -11.60 44.04 -15.49
N PRO A 339 -12.51 45.00 -15.71
CA PRO A 339 -13.27 45.60 -14.61
C PRO A 339 -14.28 44.61 -14.03
N TYR A 340 -14.34 44.56 -12.70
CA TYR A 340 -15.35 43.85 -11.92
C TYR A 340 -16.06 44.83 -10.99
N TYR A 341 -17.23 44.44 -10.49
CA TYR A 341 -18.09 45.31 -9.69
C TYR A 341 -18.48 44.59 -8.42
N PHE A 342 -18.61 45.32 -7.31
CA PHE A 342 -19.24 44.77 -6.12
C PHE A 342 -20.23 45.74 -5.50
N ASP A 343 -21.24 45.19 -4.84
CA ASP A 343 -22.20 45.93 -4.02
C ASP A 343 -22.05 45.56 -2.53
N VAL A 344 -22.60 46.43 -1.68
CA VAL A 344 -22.77 46.16 -0.25
C VAL A 344 -24.27 46.29 0.03
N HIS A 345 -24.83 45.31 0.72
CA HIS A 345 -26.25 45.21 1.03
C HIS A 345 -26.44 44.87 2.50
N GLN A 346 -27.52 45.36 3.11
CA GLN A 346 -27.95 44.94 4.45
C GLN A 346 -29.18 44.06 4.28
N LEU A 347 -29.29 42.94 4.99
CA LEU A 347 -30.41 42.00 4.81
C LEU A 347 -31.73 42.45 5.47
N VAL A 348 -31.86 43.75 5.73
CA VAL A 348 -33.01 44.42 6.34
C VAL A 348 -33.25 45.75 5.65
N ASP A 349 -34.50 46.19 5.61
CA ASP A 349 -34.89 47.43 4.91
C ASP A 349 -34.45 48.70 5.66
N ASP A 350 -34.28 48.61 6.98
CA ASP A 350 -33.83 49.73 7.81
C ASP A 350 -32.31 49.94 7.68
N PRO A 351 -31.82 51.18 7.81
CA PRO A 351 -30.39 51.45 7.72
C PRO A 351 -29.67 51.23 9.04
N HIS A 352 -28.86 50.17 9.12
CA HIS A 352 -28.11 49.81 10.33
C HIS A 352 -26.62 50.19 10.24
N TYR A 353 -26.07 50.30 9.04
CA TYR A 353 -24.68 50.66 8.79
C TYR A 353 -24.54 51.76 7.74
N TYR A 354 -23.49 52.55 7.91
CA TYR A 354 -22.95 53.41 6.86
C TYR A 354 -21.74 52.77 6.18
N TRP A 355 -21.64 52.96 4.87
CA TRP A 355 -20.44 52.68 4.08
C TRP A 355 -19.66 53.97 3.87
N SER A 356 -18.38 53.93 4.22
CA SER A 356 -17.49 55.08 4.07
C SER A 356 -17.08 55.30 2.61
N TYR A 357 -16.83 56.56 2.25
CA TYR A 357 -16.47 56.96 0.89
C TYR A 357 -15.55 58.18 0.88
N ASP A 358 -14.91 58.48 -0.26
CA ASP A 358 -14.21 59.74 -0.49
C ASP A 358 -14.74 60.49 -1.72
N VAL A 359 -14.52 61.79 -1.81
CA VAL A 359 -15.04 62.67 -2.88
C VAL A 359 -13.96 63.00 -3.90
N GLY A 360 -14.36 63.19 -5.15
CA GLY A 360 -13.46 63.60 -6.24
C GLY A 360 -12.90 62.44 -7.07
N ASN A 361 -13.51 61.26 -6.99
CA ASN A 361 -13.10 60.04 -7.70
C ASN A 361 -11.59 59.70 -7.56
N PRO A 362 -11.04 59.62 -6.33
CA PRO A 362 -9.61 59.36 -6.10
C PRO A 362 -9.14 57.96 -6.54
N TYR A 363 -10.03 56.97 -6.68
CA TYR A 363 -9.67 55.63 -7.12
C TYR A 363 -9.67 55.54 -8.64
N ALA A 364 -8.57 55.97 -9.26
CA ALA A 364 -8.44 56.01 -10.72
C ALA A 364 -8.71 54.70 -11.49
N PRO A 365 -8.40 53.48 -10.97
CA PRO A 365 -8.66 52.24 -11.69
C PRO A 365 -10.14 51.87 -11.84
N GLY A 366 -11.03 52.47 -11.05
CA GLY A 366 -12.46 52.19 -11.08
C GLY A 366 -13.29 53.45 -10.87
N GLN A 367 -14.58 53.25 -10.61
CA GLN A 367 -15.53 54.32 -10.34
C GLN A 367 -16.62 53.78 -9.41
N ALA A 368 -17.20 54.63 -8.56
CA ALA A 368 -18.43 54.29 -7.87
C ALA A 368 -19.67 54.70 -8.66
N TRP A 369 -20.74 53.98 -8.43
CA TRP A 369 -22.09 54.42 -8.75
C TRP A 369 -22.91 54.47 -7.49
N LYS A 370 -23.79 55.45 -7.46
CA LYS A 370 -24.77 55.67 -6.41
C LYS A 370 -26.14 55.77 -7.05
N ASP A 371 -27.12 55.04 -6.54
CA ASP A 371 -28.49 55.03 -7.08
C ASP A 371 -28.52 54.75 -8.60
N ASN A 372 -27.66 53.84 -9.09
CA ASN A 372 -27.46 53.53 -10.51
C ASN A 372 -26.90 54.66 -11.39
N VAL A 373 -26.47 55.77 -10.80
CA VAL A 373 -25.85 56.90 -11.51
C VAL A 373 -24.36 56.96 -11.18
N LEU A 374 -23.54 57.29 -12.19
CA LEU A 374 -22.11 57.45 -11.98
C LEU A 374 -21.86 58.54 -10.92
N SER A 375 -21.09 58.19 -9.89
CA SER A 375 -20.86 59.07 -8.76
C SER A 375 -19.56 59.83 -8.89
N SER A 376 -19.47 60.99 -8.24
CA SER A 376 -18.21 61.71 -8.03
C SER A 376 -17.47 61.24 -6.78
N ILE A 377 -17.97 60.20 -6.12
CA ILE A 377 -17.36 59.58 -4.95
C ILE A 377 -16.71 58.27 -5.34
N ASP A 378 -15.79 57.77 -4.51
CA ASP A 378 -15.42 56.36 -4.50
C ASP A 378 -15.67 55.77 -3.12
N TRP A 379 -16.23 54.57 -3.08
CA TRP A 379 -16.44 53.86 -1.84
C TRP A 379 -15.10 53.39 -1.24
N ALA A 380 -14.99 53.34 0.08
CA ALA A 380 -13.80 52.83 0.74
C ALA A 380 -13.83 51.30 0.76
N PHE A 381 -12.81 50.68 0.17
CA PHE A 381 -12.68 49.21 0.08
C PHE A 381 -11.22 48.78 -0.03
N LYS A 382 -10.97 47.49 0.20
CA LYS A 382 -9.76 46.79 -0.25
C LYS A 382 -10.14 45.45 -0.85
N THR A 383 -9.56 45.08 -1.99
CA THR A 383 -9.59 43.70 -2.49
C THR A 383 -8.35 42.98 -2.02
N GLU A 384 -8.51 41.74 -1.58
CA GLU A 384 -7.43 40.97 -0.96
C GLU A 384 -7.33 39.56 -1.57
N TYR A 385 -6.10 39.05 -1.60
CA TYR A 385 -5.79 37.71 -2.07
C TYR A 385 -4.63 37.09 -1.28
N TYR A 386 -4.63 35.76 -1.15
CA TYR A 386 -3.51 35.03 -0.58
C TYR A 386 -2.36 34.87 -1.59
N ASN A 387 -1.12 35.14 -1.15
CA ASN A 387 0.08 34.98 -1.97
C ASN A 387 1.22 34.25 -1.22
N PRO A 388 1.60 33.02 -1.60
CA PRO A 388 0.98 32.22 -2.65
C PRO A 388 -0.48 31.87 -2.31
N PRO A 389 -1.31 31.56 -3.33
CA PRO A 389 -2.58 30.84 -3.17
C PRO A 389 -2.53 29.74 -2.11
N PRO A 390 -3.63 29.47 -1.37
CA PRO A 390 -3.73 28.25 -0.57
C PRO A 390 -3.53 27.04 -1.49
N HIS A 391 -2.56 26.20 -1.13
CA HIS A 391 -2.20 25.00 -1.89
C HIS A 391 -1.51 24.00 -0.98
N SER A 392 -1.56 22.73 -1.36
CA SER A 392 -0.81 21.65 -0.75
C SER A 392 0.59 21.57 -1.35
N GLU A 393 1.59 21.46 -0.48
CA GLU A 393 3.00 21.33 -0.85
C GLU A 393 3.56 20.02 -0.30
N ARG A 394 4.14 19.19 -1.18
CA ARG A 394 4.81 17.94 -0.79
C ARG A 394 6.09 18.28 -0.04
N LYS A 395 6.29 17.70 1.15
CA LYS A 395 7.44 17.96 2.02
C LYS A 395 8.46 16.83 2.02
N THR A 396 8.00 15.60 2.15
CA THR A 396 8.88 14.43 2.17
C THR A 396 8.12 13.18 1.70
N GLY A 397 8.79 12.04 1.70
CA GLY A 397 8.13 10.75 1.57
C GLY A 397 8.88 9.64 2.29
N HIS A 398 8.20 8.52 2.52
CA HIS A 398 8.70 7.37 3.25
C HIS A 398 8.18 6.09 2.59
N TYR A 399 9.07 5.12 2.34
CA TYR A 399 8.65 3.80 1.88
C TYR A 399 8.26 2.94 3.07
N VAL A 400 7.15 2.21 2.92
CA VAL A 400 6.65 1.24 3.90
C VAL A 400 6.24 -0.04 3.20
N THR A 401 6.36 -1.17 3.88
CA THR A 401 5.87 -2.46 3.38
C THR A 401 4.54 -2.82 4.03
N CYS A 402 3.60 -3.36 3.26
CA CYS A 402 2.27 -3.71 3.76
C CYS A 402 2.26 -5.10 4.41
N ALA A 403 2.03 -5.15 5.72
CA ALA A 403 1.90 -6.39 6.50
C ALA A 403 0.50 -7.01 6.44
N GLY A 404 -0.53 -6.18 6.23
CA GLY A 404 -1.91 -6.63 6.22
C GLY A 404 -2.90 -5.57 5.76
N VAL A 405 -4.13 -5.99 5.51
CA VAL A 405 -5.23 -5.11 5.05
C VAL A 405 -6.58 -5.58 5.58
N ASN A 406 -7.46 -4.63 5.84
CA ASN A 406 -8.86 -4.87 6.11
C ASN A 406 -9.70 -3.77 5.44
N SER A 407 -10.13 -4.01 4.21
CA SER A 407 -10.95 -3.04 3.47
C SER A 407 -12.37 -2.89 4.00
N GLU A 408 -12.89 -3.87 4.75
CA GLU A 408 -14.20 -3.74 5.40
C GLU A 408 -14.18 -2.67 6.49
N GLU A 409 -13.02 -2.48 7.13
CA GLU A 409 -12.78 -1.43 8.12
C GLU A 409 -12.03 -0.21 7.56
N SER A 410 -11.69 -0.21 6.27
CA SER A 410 -10.80 0.78 5.64
C SER A 410 -9.50 0.94 6.42
N LYS A 411 -8.78 -0.16 6.63
CA LYS A 411 -7.50 -0.17 7.35
C LYS A 411 -6.42 -0.90 6.60
N ILE A 412 -5.19 -0.49 6.86
CA ILE A 412 -3.98 -1.11 6.35
C ILE A 412 -2.95 -1.19 7.46
N ALA A 413 -2.11 -2.22 7.43
CA ALA A 413 -1.02 -2.40 8.37
C ALA A 413 0.34 -2.29 7.66
N PHE A 414 1.28 -1.58 8.27
CA PHE A 414 2.63 -1.37 7.75
C PHE A 414 3.71 -1.96 8.64
N SER A 415 4.83 -2.29 8.01
CA SER A 415 6.13 -2.51 8.64
C SER A 415 6.97 -1.21 8.54
N ASP A 416 7.67 -0.89 9.63
CA ASP A 416 8.50 0.31 9.89
C ASP A 416 7.94 1.63 9.34
N PRO A 417 6.68 1.98 9.66
CA PRO A 417 6.24 3.34 9.41
C PRO A 417 7.02 4.33 10.28
N MET A 418 7.23 5.53 9.76
CA MET A 418 7.80 6.63 10.54
C MET A 418 6.95 6.97 11.78
N VAL A 419 5.63 6.79 11.70
CA VAL A 419 4.68 7.02 12.80
C VAL A 419 4.36 5.71 13.52
N ASP A 420 5.38 5.03 14.03
CA ASP A 420 5.26 3.75 14.75
C ASP A 420 4.39 3.88 16.02
N ILE A 421 3.22 3.22 16.04
CA ILE A 421 2.22 3.24 17.11
C ILE A 421 2.43 2.07 18.10
N ALA A 422 2.92 0.93 17.61
CA ALA A 422 3.03 -0.34 18.31
C ALA A 422 4.49 -0.84 18.40
N ASN A 423 5.38 0.02 18.86
CA ASN A 423 6.83 -0.20 18.84
C ASN A 423 7.31 -1.49 19.57
N PRO A 424 8.14 -2.34 18.92
CA PRO A 424 9.07 -3.25 19.59
C PRO A 424 10.10 -2.46 20.41
N SER A 425 11.05 -3.09 21.11
CA SER A 425 12.14 -2.26 21.67
C SER A 425 13.03 -1.74 20.52
N PRO A 426 13.67 -0.56 20.64
CA PRO A 426 14.57 -0.03 19.60
C PRO A 426 15.71 -0.96 19.15
N ASN A 427 15.98 -2.02 19.93
CA ASN A 427 17.00 -3.02 19.62
C ASN A 427 16.42 -4.31 19.00
N ASP A 428 15.09 -4.42 18.85
CA ASP A 428 14.41 -5.65 18.44
C ASP A 428 14.03 -5.63 16.94
N HIS A 429 14.23 -4.50 16.26
CA HIS A 429 13.76 -4.30 14.89
C HIS A 429 14.55 -5.10 13.83
N ASN A 430 15.66 -5.82 14.11
CA ASN A 430 16.42 -6.60 13.09
C ASN A 430 16.15 -8.09 13.27
N ASP A 431 15.15 -8.40 14.07
CA ASP A 431 14.76 -9.73 14.40
C ASP A 431 13.32 -9.90 13.92
N ALA A 432 13.18 -10.66 12.83
CA ALA A 432 11.89 -10.98 12.21
C ALA A 432 10.94 -11.72 13.18
N ALA A 433 11.38 -12.09 14.38
CA ALA A 433 10.53 -12.58 15.45
C ALA A 433 9.75 -11.48 16.21
N TYR A 434 10.13 -10.21 16.08
CA TYR A 434 9.44 -9.07 16.69
C TYR A 434 8.88 -8.17 15.59
N VAL A 435 7.56 -7.99 15.58
CA VAL A 435 6.85 -7.14 14.61
C VAL A 435 5.84 -6.26 15.32
N SER A 436 5.74 -4.98 14.93
CA SER A 436 4.69 -4.05 15.39
C SER A 436 3.39 -4.22 14.61
N HIS A 437 3.50 -4.37 13.29
CA HIS A 437 2.43 -4.26 12.30
C HIS A 437 1.45 -3.12 12.64
N ASP A 438 1.92 -1.89 12.44
CA ASP A 438 1.19 -0.68 12.75
C ASP A 438 -0.01 -0.44 11.84
N ILE A 439 -1.17 -0.20 12.44
CA ILE A 439 -2.45 -0.11 11.75
C ILE A 439 -2.88 1.35 11.60
N TYR A 440 -3.25 1.73 10.37
CA TYR A 440 -3.77 3.07 10.05
C TYR A 440 -5.12 3.02 9.35
N ASN A 441 -5.90 4.08 9.54
CA ASN A 441 -7.18 4.29 8.89
C ASN A 441 -7.02 4.94 7.51
N VAL A 442 -7.71 4.38 6.53
CA VAL A 442 -7.69 4.79 5.12
C VAL A 442 -8.95 5.56 4.75
N SER A 443 -8.78 6.59 3.91
CA SER A 443 -9.88 7.23 3.21
C SER A 443 -9.60 7.33 1.71
N THR A 444 -10.62 7.04 0.90
CA THR A 444 -10.58 7.20 -0.57
C THR A 444 -11.06 8.59 -1.03
N ASP A 445 -11.55 9.42 -0.10
CA ASP A 445 -11.88 10.81 -0.40
C ASP A 445 -10.60 11.64 -0.40
N ALA A 446 -10.41 12.52 -1.39
CA ALA A 446 -9.20 13.33 -1.46
C ALA A 446 -9.07 14.25 -0.21
N PRO A 447 -7.89 14.30 0.44
CA PRO A 447 -7.69 15.14 1.63
C PRO A 447 -7.80 16.63 1.32
N GLN A 448 -7.34 17.04 0.13
CA GLN A 448 -7.48 18.37 -0.44
C GLN A 448 -7.74 18.25 -1.95
N PRO A 449 -8.51 19.18 -2.56
CA PRO A 449 -8.86 19.10 -3.98
C PRO A 449 -7.66 19.15 -4.94
N ASP A 450 -6.55 19.77 -4.53
CA ASP A 450 -5.33 19.94 -5.32
C ASP A 450 -4.29 18.82 -5.11
N ILE A 451 -4.49 17.94 -4.13
CA ILE A 451 -3.68 16.73 -3.98
C ILE A 451 -4.26 15.64 -4.89
N ASN A 452 -3.54 15.36 -5.98
CA ASN A 452 -3.87 14.26 -6.87
C ASN A 452 -3.46 12.92 -6.24
N THR A 453 -4.40 12.25 -5.56
CA THR A 453 -4.24 10.90 -5.01
C THR A 453 -5.54 10.10 -5.14
N GLN A 454 -5.46 8.78 -4.99
CA GLN A 454 -6.62 7.89 -4.95
C GLN A 454 -7.08 7.58 -3.51
N TRP A 455 -6.18 7.69 -2.54
CA TRP A 455 -6.47 7.43 -1.13
C TRP A 455 -5.33 7.92 -0.22
N TRP A 456 -5.63 8.09 1.06
CA TRP A 456 -4.71 8.64 2.05
C TRP A 456 -4.94 8.06 3.44
N LEU A 457 -3.98 8.29 4.34
CA LEU A 457 -3.99 7.82 5.72
C LEU A 457 -4.50 8.93 6.63
N THR A 458 -5.63 8.70 7.29
CA THR A 458 -6.37 9.75 8.02
C THR A 458 -5.81 10.04 9.42
N ASP A 459 -5.05 9.11 9.98
CA ASP A 459 -4.48 9.15 11.33
C ASP A 459 -2.95 8.95 11.34
N TYR A 460 -2.31 8.97 10.17
CA TYR A 460 -0.86 8.97 10.04
C TYR A 460 -0.34 10.41 10.17
N HIS A 461 0.14 10.77 11.35
CA HIS A 461 0.54 12.14 11.66
C HIS A 461 2.05 12.27 11.85
N ALA A 462 2.82 12.22 10.75
CA ALA A 462 4.29 12.38 10.76
C ALA A 462 4.77 13.83 10.97
N GLY A 463 3.95 14.68 11.61
CA GLY A 463 4.19 16.12 11.75
C GLY A 463 3.73 16.96 10.55
N TYR A 464 2.96 16.35 9.64
CA TYR A 464 2.39 16.98 8.45
C TYR A 464 0.87 16.93 8.45
N ASP A 465 0.22 17.76 7.63
CA ASP A 465 -1.24 17.86 7.58
C ASP A 465 -1.88 16.61 6.95
N TYR A 466 -1.26 16.06 5.90
CA TYR A 466 -1.77 14.89 5.15
C TYR A 466 -0.66 13.94 4.74
N THR A 467 -0.93 12.64 4.81
CA THR A 467 -0.07 11.60 4.25
C THR A 467 -0.85 10.79 3.23
N VAL A 468 -0.41 10.81 1.98
CA VAL A 468 -1.09 10.17 0.85
C VAL A 468 -0.25 9.04 0.26
N VAL A 469 -0.90 8.12 -0.44
CA VAL A 469 -0.18 7.11 -1.22
C VAL A 469 0.09 7.66 -2.62
N GLU A 470 1.37 7.81 -2.96
CA GLU A 470 1.79 8.35 -4.24
C GLU A 470 2.08 7.26 -5.24
N GLN A 471 2.75 6.20 -4.81
CA GLN A 471 3.22 5.12 -5.68
C GLN A 471 3.22 3.78 -4.93
N ALA A 472 3.25 2.69 -5.69
CA ALA A 472 3.51 1.37 -5.15
C ALA A 472 4.54 0.62 -5.98
N VAL A 473 5.31 -0.24 -5.31
CA VAL A 473 6.15 -1.28 -5.92
C VAL A 473 5.60 -2.62 -5.47
N ILE A 474 5.27 -3.48 -6.43
CA ILE A 474 4.72 -4.81 -6.17
C ILE A 474 5.73 -5.85 -6.62
N ILE A 475 6.16 -6.70 -5.69
CA ILE A 475 6.98 -7.87 -5.97
C ILE A 475 6.06 -9.08 -5.99
N CYS A 476 6.02 -9.75 -7.14
CA CYS A 476 5.08 -10.83 -7.40
C CYS A 476 5.80 -12.13 -7.75
N PRO A 477 5.52 -13.26 -7.08
CA PRO A 477 5.87 -14.57 -7.58
C PRO A 477 5.20 -14.80 -8.94
N VAL A 478 5.95 -15.34 -9.88
CA VAL A 478 5.41 -15.84 -11.15
C VAL A 478 4.57 -17.07 -10.82
N PRO A 479 3.28 -17.11 -11.20
CA PRO A 479 2.44 -18.27 -10.92
C PRO A 479 3.03 -19.54 -11.52
N ASP A 480 3.13 -20.60 -10.71
CA ASP A 480 3.50 -21.91 -11.19
C ASP A 480 2.34 -22.48 -12.03
N THR A 481 2.65 -22.83 -13.28
CA THR A 481 1.71 -23.44 -14.23
C THR A 481 2.16 -24.82 -14.68
N THR A 482 3.25 -25.33 -14.09
CA THR A 482 3.86 -26.60 -14.43
C THR A 482 3.25 -27.69 -13.56
N PRO A 483 2.71 -28.78 -14.14
CA PRO A 483 2.26 -29.91 -13.34
C PRO A 483 3.41 -30.64 -12.62
N PRO A 484 3.18 -31.20 -11.42
CA PRO A 484 4.20 -31.94 -10.68
C PRO A 484 4.68 -33.20 -11.44
N THR A 485 5.89 -33.66 -11.16
CA THR A 485 6.32 -34.99 -11.63
C THR A 485 5.61 -36.09 -10.84
N LEU A 486 5.24 -37.21 -11.47
CA LEU A 486 4.54 -38.30 -10.77
C LEU A 486 5.00 -39.68 -11.24
N LEU A 487 5.50 -40.48 -10.29
CA LEU A 487 5.95 -41.85 -10.49
C LEU A 487 5.38 -42.79 -9.43
N ILE A 488 4.60 -43.79 -9.84
CA ILE A 488 4.20 -44.88 -8.95
C ILE A 488 5.42 -45.80 -8.74
N THR A 489 5.96 -45.84 -7.53
CA THR A 489 7.13 -46.66 -7.16
C THR A 489 6.72 -48.04 -6.63
N LYS A 490 5.46 -48.19 -6.18
CA LYS A 490 4.87 -49.48 -5.83
C LYS A 490 3.36 -49.49 -6.13
N PRO A 491 2.84 -50.55 -6.74
CA PRO A 491 3.54 -51.75 -7.21
C PRO A 491 4.38 -51.51 -8.47
N VAL A 492 5.56 -52.12 -8.56
CA VAL A 492 6.25 -52.33 -9.85
C VAL A 492 5.80 -53.66 -10.47
N ASN A 493 6.18 -53.93 -11.72
CA ASN A 493 5.90 -55.20 -12.39
C ASN A 493 6.47 -56.41 -11.61
N ALA A 494 5.68 -56.98 -10.70
CA ALA A 494 6.09 -58.01 -9.76
C ALA A 494 4.89 -58.77 -9.18
N LEU A 495 5.17 -59.93 -8.59
CA LEU A 495 4.25 -60.65 -7.71
C LEU A 495 4.39 -60.11 -6.29
N TYR A 496 3.29 -59.64 -5.72
CA TYR A 496 3.16 -59.24 -4.32
C TYR A 496 2.25 -60.22 -3.58
N PHE A 497 2.66 -60.61 -2.36
CA PHE A 497 1.84 -61.38 -1.44
C PHE A 497 1.84 -60.68 -0.08
N LEU A 498 0.66 -60.26 0.39
CA LEU A 498 0.50 -59.48 1.63
C LEU A 498 1.50 -58.32 1.70
N ASN A 499 1.46 -57.44 0.69
CA ASN A 499 2.34 -56.28 0.52
C ASN A 499 3.84 -56.57 0.30
N THR A 500 4.27 -57.83 0.39
CA THR A 500 5.68 -58.23 0.20
C THR A 500 5.94 -58.57 -1.26
N GLN A 501 6.95 -57.94 -1.86
CA GLN A 501 7.40 -58.30 -3.21
C GLN A 501 8.12 -59.66 -3.18
N ILE A 502 7.59 -60.65 -3.91
CA ILE A 502 8.13 -62.01 -3.97
C ILE A 502 9.10 -62.16 -5.14
N MET A 503 8.73 -61.64 -6.32
CA MET A 503 9.55 -61.72 -7.52
C MET A 503 9.12 -60.70 -8.58
N LYS A 504 10.08 -60.16 -9.36
CA LYS A 504 9.77 -59.32 -10.53
C LYS A 504 9.12 -60.13 -11.66
N LEU A 505 8.25 -59.48 -12.41
CA LEU A 505 7.53 -60.01 -13.58
C LEU A 505 7.81 -59.10 -14.79
N SER A 506 7.70 -59.64 -16.00
CA SER A 506 7.93 -58.88 -17.24
C SER A 506 6.65 -58.30 -17.87
N GLY A 507 5.48 -58.53 -17.27
CA GLY A 507 4.17 -58.28 -17.91
C GLY A 507 3.09 -57.75 -16.97
N GLY A 508 3.44 -56.82 -16.08
CA GLY A 508 2.50 -56.22 -15.12
C GLY A 508 2.63 -56.77 -13.70
N SER A 509 1.77 -56.28 -12.81
CA SER A 509 1.77 -56.60 -11.38
C SER A 509 0.66 -57.62 -11.05
N LEU A 510 1.00 -58.61 -10.22
CA LEU A 510 0.04 -59.56 -9.64
C LEU A 510 0.08 -59.43 -8.11
N ILE A 511 -1.04 -59.08 -7.52
CA ILE A 511 -1.15 -58.71 -6.10
C ILE A 511 -2.10 -59.69 -5.41
N ILE A 512 -1.66 -60.30 -4.32
CA ILE A 512 -2.45 -61.21 -3.50
C ILE A 512 -2.55 -60.64 -2.09
N GLY A 513 -3.73 -60.17 -1.69
CA GLY A 513 -3.97 -59.50 -0.41
C GLY A 513 -3.68 -57.99 -0.42
N PRO A 514 -3.63 -57.34 0.77
CA PRO A 514 -3.41 -55.90 0.89
C PRO A 514 -2.06 -55.47 0.30
N ILE A 515 -1.98 -54.23 -0.17
CA ILE A 515 -0.76 -53.62 -0.71
C ILE A 515 -0.74 -52.12 -0.44
N ASP A 516 0.44 -51.56 -0.20
CA ASP A 516 0.65 -50.11 -0.22
C ASP A 516 0.94 -49.64 -1.64
N ILE A 517 0.25 -48.58 -2.05
CA ILE A 517 0.56 -47.83 -3.25
C ILE A 517 1.52 -46.73 -2.83
N GLU A 518 2.76 -46.80 -3.28
CA GLU A 518 3.81 -45.83 -2.95
C GLU A 518 4.10 -44.99 -4.19
N VAL A 519 4.23 -43.68 -4.00
CA VAL A 519 4.39 -42.69 -5.07
C VAL A 519 5.58 -41.80 -4.73
N ASN A 520 6.42 -41.56 -5.74
CA ASN A 520 7.38 -40.47 -5.71
C ASN A 520 6.86 -39.36 -6.64
N THR A 521 6.70 -38.16 -6.10
CA THR A 521 6.23 -36.98 -6.81
C THR A 521 7.02 -35.79 -6.32
N THR A 522 7.44 -34.93 -7.24
CA THR A 522 8.21 -33.73 -6.93
C THR A 522 7.71 -32.58 -7.78
N ASP A 523 7.71 -31.40 -7.18
CA ASP A 523 7.52 -30.14 -7.87
C ASP A 523 8.58 -29.18 -7.33
N GLU A 524 9.37 -28.60 -8.23
CA GLU A 524 10.52 -27.74 -7.87
C GLU A 524 10.10 -26.27 -7.66
N ASP A 525 8.87 -25.91 -8.03
CA ASP A 525 8.39 -24.53 -8.05
C ASP A 525 7.49 -24.22 -6.85
N SER A 526 6.38 -24.93 -6.71
CA SER A 526 5.39 -24.72 -5.65
C SER A 526 5.37 -25.84 -4.61
N GLY A 527 5.98 -26.99 -4.92
CA GLY A 527 5.97 -28.17 -4.07
C GLY A 527 4.61 -28.87 -4.05
N ILE A 528 4.54 -30.05 -3.43
CA ILE A 528 3.33 -30.89 -3.46
C ILE A 528 2.36 -30.49 -2.33
N ASP A 529 1.08 -30.30 -2.68
CA ASP A 529 -0.02 -30.13 -1.71
C ASP A 529 -0.52 -31.49 -1.23
N ARG A 530 -0.86 -32.38 -2.17
CA ARG A 530 -1.38 -33.71 -1.84
C ARG A 530 -1.28 -34.72 -2.98
N VAL A 531 -1.31 -36.00 -2.63
CA VAL A 531 -1.47 -37.12 -3.55
C VAL A 531 -2.78 -37.84 -3.27
N GLU A 532 -3.61 -38.02 -4.28
CA GLU A 532 -4.88 -38.73 -4.21
C GLU A 532 -4.80 -40.08 -4.92
N PHE A 533 -5.33 -41.12 -4.26
CA PHE A 533 -5.25 -42.50 -4.71
C PHE A 533 -6.64 -43.04 -5.04
N TYR A 534 -6.75 -43.72 -6.18
CA TYR A 534 -8.02 -44.22 -6.71
C TYR A 534 -7.88 -45.64 -7.25
N ILE A 535 -8.94 -46.43 -7.12
CA ILE A 535 -9.09 -47.74 -7.74
C ILE A 535 -10.34 -47.71 -8.62
N ASN A 536 -10.17 -47.96 -9.93
CA ASN A 536 -11.24 -47.85 -10.93
C ASN A 536 -12.03 -46.54 -10.82
N MET A 537 -11.31 -45.42 -10.68
CA MET A 537 -11.87 -44.06 -10.49
C MET A 537 -12.59 -43.80 -9.15
N GLN A 538 -12.64 -44.78 -8.23
CA GLN A 538 -13.14 -44.56 -6.87
C GLN A 538 -11.99 -44.21 -5.94
N GLN A 539 -12.06 -43.05 -5.27
CA GLN A 539 -11.03 -42.61 -4.33
C GLN A 539 -10.95 -43.56 -3.13
N ILE A 540 -9.74 -43.98 -2.78
CA ILE A 540 -9.46 -44.84 -1.61
C ILE A 540 -8.73 -44.09 -0.51
N GLY A 541 -8.06 -42.97 -0.82
CA GLY A 541 -7.38 -42.14 0.15
C GLY A 541 -6.67 -40.94 -0.48
N ASN A 542 -6.09 -40.11 0.37
CA ASN A 542 -5.11 -39.10 0.01
C ASN A 542 -3.99 -39.10 1.06
N ASP A 543 -2.85 -38.52 0.69
CA ASP A 543 -1.71 -38.32 1.56
C ASP A 543 -1.13 -36.92 1.30
N THR A 544 -0.79 -36.20 2.36
CA THR A 544 -0.27 -34.83 2.34
C THR A 544 1.14 -34.74 2.94
N THR A 545 1.78 -35.87 3.24
CA THR A 545 3.10 -35.90 3.88
C THR A 545 3.99 -36.93 3.22
N GLU A 546 5.15 -36.51 2.74
CA GLU A 546 6.13 -37.40 2.14
C GLU A 546 6.73 -38.36 3.21
N PRO A 547 6.97 -39.66 2.93
CA PRO A 547 6.74 -40.38 1.67
C PRO A 547 5.27 -40.74 1.41
N TYR A 548 4.76 -40.34 0.23
CA TYR A 548 3.36 -40.51 -0.13
C TYR A 548 2.97 -41.97 -0.32
N SER A 549 2.03 -42.44 0.49
CA SER A 549 1.57 -43.82 0.43
C SER A 549 0.11 -44.01 0.83
N CYS A 550 -0.52 -45.04 0.25
CA CYS A 550 -1.89 -45.41 0.61
C CYS A 550 -2.07 -46.93 0.66
N LEU A 551 -2.60 -47.43 1.78
CA LEU A 551 -2.92 -48.85 1.95
C LEU A 551 -4.20 -49.20 1.16
N TRP A 552 -4.04 -50.03 0.14
CA TRP A 552 -5.14 -50.67 -0.56
C TRP A 552 -5.47 -52.05 0.04
N ASN A 553 -6.47 -52.07 0.93
CA ASN A 553 -6.92 -53.28 1.65
C ASN A 553 -8.23 -53.88 1.13
N GLN A 554 -8.85 -53.27 0.13
CA GLN A 554 -10.15 -53.71 -0.37
C GLN A 554 -10.03 -55.06 -1.08
N VAL A 555 -11.00 -55.93 -0.81
CA VAL A 555 -11.12 -57.24 -1.45
C VAL A 555 -11.65 -57.06 -2.88
N THR A 556 -10.76 -57.17 -3.86
CA THR A 556 -11.07 -57.07 -5.28
C THR A 556 -10.52 -58.27 -6.05
N PHE A 557 -11.10 -58.54 -7.22
CA PHE A 557 -10.70 -59.66 -8.08
C PHE A 557 -10.44 -59.20 -9.52
N PHE A 558 -9.51 -59.89 -10.17
CA PHE A 558 -9.14 -59.67 -11.58
C PHE A 558 -8.41 -58.35 -11.85
N ARG A 559 -8.53 -57.81 -13.05
CA ARG A 559 -7.89 -56.55 -13.43
C ARG A 559 -8.52 -55.39 -12.70
N GLN A 560 -7.66 -54.53 -12.20
CA GLN A 560 -8.00 -53.30 -11.51
C GLN A 560 -7.08 -52.20 -12.05
N THR A 561 -7.59 -50.98 -12.10
CA THR A 561 -6.79 -49.81 -12.51
C THR A 561 -6.51 -48.94 -11.31
N ILE A 562 -5.23 -48.86 -10.94
CA ILE A 562 -4.74 -47.86 -9.99
C ILE A 562 -4.66 -46.54 -10.74
N ASN A 563 -5.28 -45.49 -10.21
CA ASN A 563 -5.08 -44.12 -10.69
C ASN A 563 -4.53 -43.30 -9.51
N VAL A 564 -3.48 -42.55 -9.76
CA VAL A 564 -2.88 -41.64 -8.79
C VAL A 564 -2.90 -40.24 -9.40
N LYS A 565 -3.28 -39.26 -8.61
CA LYS A 565 -3.18 -37.84 -8.94
C LYS A 565 -2.30 -37.15 -7.91
N ALA A 566 -1.39 -36.30 -8.33
CA ALA A 566 -0.69 -35.38 -7.44
C ALA A 566 -1.09 -33.95 -7.80
N PHE A 567 -1.27 -33.13 -6.78
CA PHE A 567 -1.57 -31.71 -6.88
C PHE A 567 -0.43 -30.95 -6.21
N ASP A 568 0.06 -29.93 -6.87
CA ASP A 568 0.97 -28.95 -6.27
C ASP A 568 0.18 -27.89 -5.46
N LYS A 569 0.88 -26.93 -4.86
CA LYS A 569 0.26 -25.87 -4.05
C LYS A 569 -0.44 -24.78 -4.86
N GLU A 570 -0.16 -24.66 -6.16
CA GLU A 570 -0.83 -23.73 -7.08
C GLU A 570 -2.03 -24.38 -7.80
N GLY A 571 -2.26 -25.68 -7.57
CA GLY A 571 -3.39 -26.44 -8.06
C GLY A 571 -3.16 -27.12 -9.41
N ASN A 572 -1.93 -27.15 -9.95
CA ASN A 572 -1.64 -27.96 -11.13
C ASN A 572 -1.68 -29.46 -10.78
N GLU A 573 -2.07 -30.28 -11.75
CA GLU A 573 -2.34 -31.71 -11.53
C GLU A 573 -1.53 -32.59 -12.48
N ALA A 574 -0.88 -33.62 -11.92
CA ALA A 574 -0.36 -34.75 -12.69
C ALA A 574 -1.10 -36.03 -12.35
N SER A 575 -1.29 -36.91 -13.35
CA SER A 575 -1.95 -38.20 -13.16
C SER A 575 -1.19 -39.37 -13.78
N LYS A 576 -1.24 -40.53 -13.13
CA LYS A 576 -0.77 -41.82 -13.66
C LYS A 576 -1.82 -42.90 -13.45
N GLU A 577 -1.90 -43.78 -14.44
CA GLU A 577 -2.66 -45.02 -14.35
C GLU A 577 -1.76 -46.24 -14.48
N MET A 578 -2.15 -47.33 -13.82
CA MET A 578 -1.50 -48.63 -13.94
C MET A 578 -2.53 -49.76 -13.79
N GLU A 579 -2.55 -50.67 -14.76
CA GLU A 579 -3.31 -51.91 -14.65
C GLU A 579 -2.57 -52.96 -13.82
N VAL A 580 -3.28 -53.58 -12.88
CA VAL A 580 -2.77 -54.67 -12.06
C VAL A 580 -3.79 -55.81 -11.98
N TRP A 581 -3.32 -57.03 -11.75
CA TRP A 581 -4.18 -58.13 -11.36
C TRP A 581 -4.19 -58.25 -9.84
N LYS A 582 -5.36 -58.13 -9.19
CA LYS A 582 -5.49 -58.30 -7.74
C LYS A 582 -6.41 -59.45 -7.38
N PHE A 583 -6.05 -60.17 -6.32
CA PHE A 583 -6.84 -61.22 -5.69
C PHE A 583 -6.80 -61.05 -4.17
N PHE A 584 -7.97 -60.84 -3.57
CA PHE A 584 -8.17 -60.61 -2.13
C PHE A 584 -7.61 -59.30 -1.59
#